data_AF-A0A1H3I368-F1
#
_entry.id   AF-A0A1H3I368-F1
#
_cell.length_a   1.000
_cell.length_b   1.000
_cell.length_c   1.000
_cell.angle_alpha   90.00
_cell.angle_beta   90.00
_cell.angle_gamma   90.00
#
_symmetry.space_group_name_H-M   'P 1'
#
loop_
_entity.id
_entity.type
_entity.pdbx_description
1 polymer ?
#
loop_
_entity_poly.entity_id
_entity_poly.type
_entity_poly.pdbx_seq_one_letter_code
_entity_poly.pdbx_strand_id
1 'polypeptide(L)'
;MATPLTPYDAVLEAARDVTKLDCALDAEMLGAALLGSVYAVAEHDRAGAMRDFVGGFLSATARRRTAAAITIRNVFAHLVPDAPGAAAVRVGASAPPWSHQLGRVRLTGSYAYGDVYGDQTSYVATFAYDDSDAGGPEHAVVALIDHNIGITKDVYVGGPAERVLAQVREMCASDELTWFREEDPGRLRGEVDRHLGITDELRALPGRGSLATDRALVGARLALLPAPAGPTVTDEPEPLSADARTLLVRGFLASPAAARFGLHEVSEPDLASLHFCLSLVLDHAATLPDPDPLRWSPAVAELFLLDWVHRRAVLDMDDAAMLPRVVRGWAAYASERRGLAEPAATQTDTAIEEMIPEFARLYATGERRSPATAAVAQLIADGVDPNDPAALDAWIEANRHRLSDEPG
;
A
#
# COMPACT_ATOMS: atom_id res chain seq x y z
N MET A 1 -3.72 -37.36 28.51
CA MET A 1 -3.60 -36.71 27.19
C MET A 1 -4.15 -35.31 27.34
N ALA A 2 -3.34 -34.27 27.16
CA ALA A 2 -3.83 -32.90 27.23
C ALA A 2 -4.84 -32.68 26.09
N THR A 3 -6.03 -32.18 26.43
CA THR A 3 -7.05 -31.80 25.45
C THR A 3 -6.44 -30.78 24.49
N PRO A 4 -6.66 -30.88 23.16
CA PRO A 4 -6.17 -29.86 22.24
C PRO A 4 -6.68 -28.49 22.69
N LEU A 5 -5.76 -27.58 22.98
CA LEU A 5 -6.07 -26.21 23.38
C LEU A 5 -6.86 -25.57 22.23
N THR A 6 -8.07 -25.09 22.52
CA THR A 6 -8.78 -24.29 21.53
C THR A 6 -8.01 -22.98 21.32
N PRO A 7 -8.17 -22.30 20.17
CA PRO A 7 -7.61 -20.95 19.99
C PRO A 7 -7.98 -19.99 21.13
N TYR A 8 -9.18 -20.15 21.70
CA TYR A 8 -9.64 -19.37 22.85
C TYR A 8 -8.89 -19.70 24.14
N ASP A 9 -8.55 -20.96 24.39
CA ASP A 9 -7.74 -21.34 25.56
C ASP A 9 -6.32 -20.80 25.44
N ALA A 10 -5.74 -20.79 24.23
CA ALA A 10 -4.44 -20.18 23.97
C ALA A 10 -4.44 -18.67 24.25
N VAL A 11 -5.49 -17.95 23.83
CA VAL A 11 -5.67 -16.52 24.16
C VAL A 11 -5.78 -16.32 25.68
N LEU A 12 -6.56 -17.15 26.39
CA LEU A 12 -6.70 -17.04 27.84
C LEU A 12 -5.39 -17.33 28.58
N GLU A 13 -4.59 -18.26 28.07
CA GLU A 13 -3.27 -18.56 28.62
C GLU A 13 -2.30 -17.39 28.40
N ALA A 14 -2.27 -16.83 27.19
CA ALA A 14 -1.43 -15.69 26.86
C ALA A 14 -1.83 -14.42 27.64
N ALA A 15 -3.13 -14.22 27.89
CA ALA A 15 -3.67 -13.10 28.65
C ALA A 15 -3.72 -13.33 30.18
N ARG A 16 -3.10 -14.40 30.71
CA ARG A 16 -3.21 -14.76 32.15
C ARG A 16 -2.77 -13.65 33.11
N ASP A 17 -1.82 -12.83 32.67
CA ASP A 17 -1.23 -11.74 33.45
C ASP A 17 -1.81 -10.36 33.08
N VAL A 18 -2.87 -10.30 32.26
CA VAL A 18 -3.49 -9.03 31.83
C VAL A 18 -3.88 -8.14 33.01
N THR A 19 -4.28 -8.71 34.14
CA THR A 19 -4.68 -7.94 35.34
C THR A 19 -3.50 -7.29 36.06
N LYS A 20 -2.26 -7.63 35.71
CA LYS A 20 -1.03 -7.09 36.30
C LYS A 20 -0.44 -5.96 35.47
N LEU A 21 -1.04 -5.61 34.33
CA LEU A 21 -0.62 -4.48 33.53
C LEU A 21 -0.88 -3.18 34.27
N ASP A 22 -0.04 -2.19 34.01
CA ASP A 22 -0.03 -0.93 34.73
C ASP A 22 -1.09 0.04 34.20
N CYS A 23 -1.35 0.02 32.89
CA CYS A 23 -2.26 0.97 32.25
C CYS A 23 -3.16 0.34 31.16
N ALA A 24 -4.16 1.11 30.72
CA ALA A 24 -5.12 0.69 29.69
C ALA A 24 -4.47 0.52 28.32
N LEU A 25 -3.50 1.38 27.98
CA LEU A 25 -2.74 1.29 26.72
C LEU A 25 -2.03 -0.06 26.59
N ASP A 26 -1.33 -0.50 27.63
CA ASP A 26 -0.64 -1.81 27.62
C ASP A 26 -1.63 -2.95 27.43
N ALA A 27 -2.81 -2.85 28.05
CA ALA A 27 -3.86 -3.85 27.91
C ALA A 27 -4.45 -3.88 26.49
N GLU A 28 -4.68 -2.72 25.88
CA GLU A 28 -5.13 -2.61 24.50
C GLU A 28 -4.07 -3.10 23.50
N MET A 29 -2.78 -2.81 23.72
CA MET A 29 -1.67 -3.32 22.91
C MET A 29 -1.53 -4.83 23.04
N LEU A 30 -1.61 -5.40 24.24
CA LEU A 30 -1.66 -6.85 24.44
C LEU A 30 -2.85 -7.46 23.69
N GLY A 31 -4.03 -6.86 23.81
CA GLY A 31 -5.24 -7.33 23.15
C GLY A 31 -5.10 -7.31 21.63
N ALA A 32 -4.56 -6.24 21.06
CA ALA A 32 -4.32 -6.10 19.64
C ALA A 32 -3.31 -7.15 19.15
N ALA A 33 -2.20 -7.34 19.88
CA ALA A 33 -1.19 -8.33 19.55
C ALA A 33 -1.76 -9.76 19.49
N LEU A 34 -2.66 -10.11 20.41
CA LEU A 34 -3.34 -11.42 20.41
C LEU A 34 -4.25 -11.58 19.18
N LEU A 35 -5.01 -10.54 18.84
CA LEU A 35 -5.87 -10.52 17.65
C LEU A 35 -5.06 -10.49 16.34
N GLY A 36 -3.83 -9.99 16.36
CA GLY A 36 -2.97 -9.96 15.18
C GLY A 36 -2.66 -11.32 14.60
N SER A 37 -2.65 -12.37 15.42
CA SER A 37 -2.52 -13.75 14.92
C SER A 37 -3.71 -14.19 14.05
N VAL A 38 -4.93 -13.78 14.42
CA VAL A 38 -6.15 -14.04 13.65
C VAL A 38 -6.12 -13.26 12.34
N TYR A 39 -5.74 -11.98 12.41
CA TYR A 39 -5.59 -11.12 11.24
C TYR A 39 -4.56 -11.68 10.25
N ALA A 40 -3.39 -12.11 10.73
CA ALA A 40 -2.31 -12.60 9.89
C ALA A 40 -2.63 -13.92 9.17
N VAL A 41 -3.41 -14.80 9.80
CA VAL A 41 -3.76 -16.12 9.25
C VAL A 41 -4.96 -16.07 8.29
N ALA A 42 -5.83 -15.09 8.44
CA ALA A 42 -6.96 -14.91 7.53
C ALA A 42 -6.48 -14.58 6.10
N GLU A 43 -7.06 -15.23 5.09
CA GLU A 43 -6.68 -15.06 3.68
C GLU A 43 -7.45 -13.93 2.97
N HIS A 44 -8.70 -13.69 3.37
CA HIS A 44 -9.64 -12.70 2.81
C HIS A 44 -10.55 -12.17 3.93
N ASP A 45 -11.20 -11.02 3.74
CA ASP A 45 -12.08 -10.36 4.73
C ASP A 45 -11.50 -10.43 6.16
N ARG A 46 -10.27 -9.95 6.34
CA ARG A 46 -9.57 -10.04 7.64
C ARG A 46 -10.31 -9.32 8.75
N ALA A 47 -10.97 -8.22 8.42
CA ALA A 47 -11.83 -7.49 9.34
C ALA A 47 -13.02 -8.35 9.80
N GLY A 48 -13.70 -9.05 8.89
CA GLY A 48 -14.72 -10.05 9.21
C GLY A 48 -14.20 -11.18 10.08
N ALA A 49 -13.07 -11.78 9.71
CA ALA A 49 -12.46 -12.88 10.46
C ALA A 49 -12.14 -12.48 11.93
N MET A 50 -11.63 -11.27 12.15
CA MET A 50 -11.42 -10.74 13.50
C MET A 50 -12.74 -10.57 14.28
N ARG A 51 -13.78 -10.01 13.65
CA ARG A 51 -15.09 -9.81 14.29
C ARG A 51 -15.74 -11.13 14.69
N ASP A 52 -15.68 -12.12 13.81
CA ASP A 52 -16.21 -13.46 14.06
C ASP A 52 -15.43 -14.16 15.18
N PHE A 53 -14.10 -14.06 15.17
CA PHE A 53 -13.27 -14.62 16.23
C PHE A 53 -13.59 -13.99 17.58
N VAL A 54 -13.68 -12.66 17.66
CA VAL A 54 -14.02 -11.96 18.90
C VAL A 54 -15.41 -12.35 19.37
N GLY A 55 -16.42 -12.37 18.50
CA GLY A 55 -17.78 -12.79 18.86
C GLY A 55 -17.83 -14.23 19.39
N GLY A 56 -17.13 -15.14 18.72
CA GLY A 56 -16.96 -16.53 19.16
C GLY A 56 -16.26 -16.64 20.51
N PHE A 57 -15.17 -15.89 20.71
CA PHE A 57 -14.41 -15.84 21.97
C PHE A 57 -15.28 -15.33 23.12
N LEU A 58 -16.01 -14.22 22.94
CA LEU A 58 -16.89 -13.64 23.95
C LEU A 58 -17.99 -14.63 24.38
N SER A 59 -18.60 -15.33 23.41
CA SER A 59 -19.62 -16.34 23.66
C SER A 59 -19.05 -17.58 24.39
N ALA A 60 -17.97 -18.17 23.86
CA ALA A 60 -17.37 -19.39 24.40
C ALA A 60 -16.80 -19.20 25.82
N THR A 61 -16.30 -18.01 26.12
CA THR A 61 -15.68 -17.70 27.42
C THR A 61 -16.63 -17.03 28.40
N ALA A 62 -17.91 -16.83 28.06
CA ALA A 62 -18.91 -16.14 28.90
C ALA A 62 -19.00 -16.69 30.34
N ARG A 63 -18.89 -18.02 30.49
CA ARG A 63 -18.97 -18.72 31.79
C ARG A 63 -17.65 -18.75 32.57
N ARG A 64 -16.52 -18.38 31.96
CA ARG A 64 -15.22 -18.29 32.66
C ARG A 64 -15.25 -17.08 33.59
N ARG A 65 -14.96 -17.29 34.88
CA ARG A 65 -15.06 -16.27 35.94
C ARG A 65 -13.71 -15.80 36.48
N THR A 66 -12.60 -16.24 35.89
CA THR A 66 -11.27 -15.75 36.28
C THR A 66 -11.14 -14.26 35.95
N ALA A 67 -10.43 -13.51 36.78
CA ALA A 67 -10.23 -12.07 36.58
C ALA A 67 -9.59 -11.77 35.21
N ALA A 68 -8.59 -12.57 34.80
CA ALA A 68 -7.97 -12.48 33.49
C ALA A 68 -8.97 -12.68 32.34
N ALA A 69 -9.82 -13.70 32.39
CA ALA A 69 -10.83 -13.94 31.36
C ALA A 69 -11.86 -12.81 31.27
N ILE A 70 -12.31 -12.27 32.41
CA ILE A 70 -13.23 -11.14 32.43
C ILE A 70 -12.57 -9.90 31.81
N THR A 71 -11.30 -9.65 32.17
CA THR A 71 -10.53 -8.48 31.74
C THR A 71 -10.23 -8.52 30.25
N ILE A 72 -9.73 -9.65 29.70
CA ILE A 72 -9.41 -9.74 28.28
C ILE A 72 -10.66 -9.66 27.38
N ARG A 73 -11.81 -10.17 27.83
CA ARG A 73 -13.09 -9.96 27.12
C ARG A 73 -13.45 -8.48 27.05
N ASN A 74 -13.19 -7.74 28.12
CA ASN A 74 -13.43 -6.29 28.15
C ASN A 74 -12.51 -5.56 27.17
N VAL A 75 -11.23 -5.93 27.11
CA VAL A 75 -10.27 -5.40 26.13
C VAL A 75 -10.73 -5.69 24.70
N PHE A 76 -11.04 -6.95 24.37
CA PHE A 76 -11.49 -7.32 23.02
C PHE A 76 -12.78 -6.62 22.60
N ALA A 77 -13.73 -6.45 23.52
CA ALA A 77 -14.96 -5.72 23.24
C ALA A 77 -14.74 -4.22 22.95
N HIS A 78 -13.65 -3.61 23.45
CA HIS A 78 -13.30 -2.23 23.11
C HIS A 78 -12.50 -2.14 21.80
N LEU A 79 -11.63 -3.11 21.52
CA LEU A 79 -10.85 -3.16 20.28
C LEU A 79 -11.72 -3.48 19.05
N VAL A 80 -12.76 -4.30 19.23
CA VAL A 80 -13.66 -4.74 18.15
C VAL A 80 -15.12 -4.56 18.61
N PRO A 81 -15.61 -3.31 18.70
CA PRO A 81 -16.90 -2.99 19.32
C PRO A 81 -18.11 -3.47 18.53
N ASP A 82 -17.94 -3.77 17.25
CA ASP A 82 -18.97 -4.28 16.35
C ASP A 82 -19.05 -5.83 16.33
N ALA A 83 -18.16 -6.52 17.06
CA ALA A 83 -18.24 -7.97 17.22
C ALA A 83 -19.51 -8.41 17.98
N PRO A 84 -20.16 -9.53 17.61
CA PRO A 84 -21.33 -10.04 18.32
C PRO A 84 -21.07 -10.24 19.81
N GLY A 85 -21.89 -9.58 20.65
CA GLY A 85 -21.79 -9.67 22.11
C GLY A 85 -20.84 -8.68 22.78
N ALA A 86 -20.07 -7.87 22.02
CA ALA A 86 -19.17 -6.86 22.59
C ALA A 86 -19.92 -5.86 23.49
N ALA A 87 -21.05 -5.33 23.03
CA ALA A 87 -21.89 -4.40 23.79
C ALA A 87 -22.49 -4.98 25.10
N ALA A 88 -22.53 -6.32 25.24
CA ALA A 88 -23.02 -6.99 26.44
C ALA A 88 -21.92 -7.21 27.50
N VAL A 89 -20.65 -6.99 27.15
CA VAL A 89 -19.53 -7.14 28.07
C VAL A 89 -19.59 -6.03 29.13
N ARG A 90 -19.47 -6.41 30.40
CA ARG A 90 -19.46 -5.49 31.53
C ARG A 90 -18.11 -5.56 32.23
N VAL A 91 -17.65 -4.41 32.72
CA VAL A 91 -16.48 -4.31 33.60
C VAL A 91 -16.77 -5.13 34.87
N GLY A 92 -15.86 -6.04 35.22
CA GLY A 92 -16.00 -6.87 36.42
C GLY A 92 -15.79 -6.06 37.71
N ALA A 93 -16.38 -6.51 38.81
CA ALA A 93 -16.22 -5.84 40.11
C ALA A 93 -14.76 -5.86 40.64
N SER A 94 -13.95 -6.82 40.19
CA SER A 94 -12.52 -6.93 40.51
C SER A 94 -11.64 -6.52 39.32
N ALA A 95 -12.14 -5.65 38.44
CA ALA A 95 -11.37 -5.18 37.30
C ALA A 95 -10.22 -4.27 37.78
N PRO A 96 -9.06 -4.31 37.10
CA PRO A 96 -8.00 -3.34 37.35
C PRO A 96 -8.49 -1.90 37.20
N PRO A 97 -7.93 -0.92 37.94
CA PRO A 97 -8.37 0.48 37.89
C PRO A 97 -8.37 1.06 36.46
N TRP A 98 -7.38 0.70 35.66
CA TRP A 98 -7.26 1.13 34.26
C TRP A 98 -8.38 0.60 33.35
N SER A 99 -9.16 -0.40 33.75
CA SER A 99 -10.24 -0.95 32.92
C SER A 99 -11.32 0.08 32.59
N HIS A 100 -11.45 1.15 33.38
CA HIS A 100 -12.35 2.27 33.10
C HIS A 100 -11.83 3.24 32.04
N GLN A 101 -10.54 3.16 31.68
CA GLN A 101 -9.89 4.01 30.67
C GLN A 101 -9.82 3.36 29.28
N LEU A 102 -10.21 2.09 29.14
CA LEU A 102 -10.27 1.41 27.84
C LEU A 102 -11.10 2.22 26.83
N GLY A 103 -10.53 2.50 25.66
CA GLY A 103 -11.15 3.31 24.62
C GLY A 103 -11.41 4.80 24.98
N ARG A 104 -11.12 5.25 26.21
CA ARG A 104 -11.31 6.65 26.63
C ARG A 104 -10.09 7.50 26.28
N VAL A 105 -9.89 7.66 24.99
CA VAL A 105 -8.80 8.46 24.44
C VAL A 105 -9.34 9.59 23.58
N ARG A 106 -8.62 10.71 23.59
CA ARG A 106 -8.90 11.88 22.75
C ARG A 106 -7.72 12.15 21.83
N LEU A 107 -8.03 12.61 20.62
CA LEU A 107 -7.02 13.11 19.69
C LEU A 107 -6.30 14.33 20.29
N THR A 108 -4.99 14.36 20.19
CA THR A 108 -4.14 15.49 20.60
C THR A 108 -3.43 16.15 19.42
N GLY A 109 -3.26 15.45 18.31
CA GLY A 109 -2.60 15.96 17.11
C GLY A 109 -2.81 15.06 15.90
N SER A 110 -2.76 15.65 14.70
CA SER A 110 -2.91 14.95 13.42
C SER A 110 -1.93 15.53 12.42
N TYR A 111 -1.14 14.66 11.79
CA TYR A 111 -0.03 15.02 10.93
C TYR A 111 0.08 14.05 9.77
N ALA A 112 0.75 14.48 8.72
CA ALA A 112 1.16 13.65 7.61
C ALA A 112 2.59 13.99 7.19
N TYR A 113 3.33 12.98 6.74
CA TYR A 113 4.63 13.16 6.12
C TYR A 113 4.80 12.15 4.99
N GLY A 114 5.68 12.44 4.04
CA GLY A 114 5.91 11.59 2.89
C GLY A 114 7.08 12.05 2.05
N ASP A 115 7.34 11.35 0.95
CA ASP A 115 8.33 11.77 -0.03
C ASP A 115 7.75 12.81 -1.02
N VAL A 116 8.65 13.57 -1.64
CA VAL A 116 8.28 14.60 -2.64
C VAL A 116 7.73 14.01 -3.94
N TYR A 117 7.98 12.73 -4.23
CA TYR A 117 7.45 12.07 -5.42
C TYR A 117 5.96 11.74 -5.24
N GLY A 118 5.50 11.54 -4.01
CA GLY A 118 4.15 11.08 -3.71
C GLY A 118 4.02 9.56 -3.82
N ASP A 119 5.11 8.82 -3.62
CA ASP A 119 5.09 7.36 -3.62
C ASP A 119 4.51 6.83 -2.30
N GLN A 120 4.83 7.48 -1.19
CA GLN A 120 4.46 7.08 0.14
C GLN A 120 3.94 8.24 0.97
N THR A 121 2.98 7.94 1.83
CA THR A 121 2.50 8.89 2.83
C THR A 121 2.27 8.16 4.15
N SER A 122 2.93 8.65 5.19
CA SER A 122 2.70 8.25 6.56
C SER A 122 1.76 9.24 7.24
N TYR A 123 0.66 8.70 7.75
CA TYR A 123 -0.29 9.44 8.56
C TYR A 123 -0.02 9.20 10.04
N VAL A 124 0.01 10.27 10.83
CA VAL A 124 0.26 10.19 12.28
C VAL A 124 -0.88 10.86 13.04
N ALA A 125 -1.48 10.13 13.97
CA ALA A 125 -2.45 10.66 14.92
C ALA A 125 -1.97 10.40 16.35
N THR A 126 -1.93 11.43 17.19
CA THR A 126 -1.51 11.31 18.60
C THR A 126 -2.71 11.34 19.51
N PHE A 127 -2.67 10.57 20.59
CA PHE A 127 -3.79 10.39 21.50
C PHE A 127 -3.34 10.41 22.95
N ALA A 128 -4.18 11.00 23.80
CA ALA A 128 -4.03 10.94 25.25
C ALA A 128 -5.28 10.35 25.89
N TYR A 129 -5.10 9.62 26.98
CA TYR A 129 -6.21 9.22 27.86
C TYR A 129 -6.67 10.41 28.70
N ASP A 130 -7.89 10.33 29.22
CA ASP A 130 -8.42 11.30 30.18
C ASP A 130 -7.63 11.28 31.51
N ASP A 131 -7.19 10.09 31.91
CA ASP A 131 -6.34 9.84 33.08
C ASP A 131 -5.03 9.21 32.59
N SER A 132 -3.92 9.94 32.67
CA SER A 132 -2.61 9.46 32.22
C SER A 132 -2.03 8.36 33.09
N ASP A 133 -2.36 8.34 34.38
CA ASP A 133 -1.78 7.38 35.33
C ASP A 133 -2.41 5.99 35.12
N ALA A 134 -3.73 5.95 34.96
CA ALA A 134 -4.44 4.70 34.71
C ALA A 134 -4.55 4.36 33.21
N GLY A 135 -4.65 5.36 32.34
CA GLY A 135 -4.80 5.18 30.89
C GLY A 135 -3.49 4.84 30.19
N GLY A 136 -2.40 5.48 30.61
CA GLY A 136 -1.08 5.34 30.01
C GLY A 136 -0.57 6.65 29.41
N PRO A 137 0.69 6.66 28.95
CA PRO A 137 1.30 7.83 28.33
C PRO A 137 0.61 8.19 27.01
N GLU A 138 0.80 9.43 26.55
CA GLU A 138 0.39 9.83 25.21
C GLU A 138 1.10 8.96 24.16
N HIS A 139 0.35 8.44 23.20
CA HIS A 139 0.84 7.53 22.16
C HIS A 139 0.48 8.03 20.76
N ALA A 140 1.27 7.60 19.79
CA ALA A 140 1.06 7.85 18.37
C ALA A 140 0.54 6.59 17.69
N VAL A 141 -0.36 6.79 16.73
CA VAL A 141 -0.78 5.84 15.70
C VAL A 141 -0.15 6.30 14.40
N VAL A 142 0.61 5.42 13.76
CA VAL A 142 1.25 5.68 12.47
C VAL A 142 0.71 4.68 11.45
N ALA A 143 0.32 5.14 10.27
CA ALA A 143 -0.07 4.31 9.14
C ALA A 143 0.72 4.73 7.90
N LEU A 144 1.51 3.82 7.33
CA LEU A 144 2.30 4.02 6.12
C LEU A 144 1.52 3.50 4.91
N ILE A 145 1.16 4.41 4.01
CA ILE A 145 0.50 4.12 2.75
C ILE A 145 1.52 4.15 1.62
N ASP A 146 1.45 3.16 0.74
CA ASP A 146 2.22 3.11 -0.51
C ASP A 146 1.26 3.28 -1.69
N HIS A 147 1.38 4.41 -2.38
CA HIS A 147 0.51 4.82 -3.49
C HIS A 147 0.88 4.13 -4.81
N ASN A 148 2.06 3.50 -4.91
CA ASN A 148 2.43 2.72 -6.09
C ASN A 148 1.64 1.41 -6.18
N ILE A 149 1.29 0.84 -5.03
CA ILE A 149 0.52 -0.42 -4.94
C ILE A 149 -0.83 -0.26 -4.22
N GLY A 150 -1.14 0.92 -3.69
CA GLY A 150 -2.47 1.30 -3.24
C GLY A 150 -2.90 0.64 -1.95
N ILE A 151 -1.94 0.39 -1.04
CA ILE A 151 -2.20 -0.32 0.22
C ILE A 151 -1.53 0.37 1.40
N THR A 152 -2.00 0.05 2.60
CA THR A 152 -1.30 0.35 3.84
C THR A 152 -0.21 -0.69 4.05
N LYS A 153 1.04 -0.29 3.87
CA LYS A 153 2.21 -1.17 4.00
C LYS A 153 2.46 -1.60 5.44
N ASP A 154 2.29 -0.68 6.38
CA ASP A 154 2.50 -0.95 7.80
C ASP A 154 1.64 -0.02 8.67
N VAL A 155 1.33 -0.48 9.88
CA VAL A 155 0.76 0.38 10.93
C VAL A 155 1.45 0.08 12.25
N TYR A 156 1.59 1.10 13.09
CA TYR A 156 2.18 0.95 14.41
C TYR A 156 1.51 1.83 15.45
N VAL A 157 1.39 1.33 16.68
CA VAL A 157 0.98 2.11 17.85
C VAL A 157 2.07 2.09 18.90
N GLY A 158 2.52 3.27 19.34
CA GLY A 158 3.53 3.36 20.39
C GLY A 158 3.78 4.76 20.89
N GLY A 159 4.70 4.90 21.85
CA GLY A 159 4.97 6.19 22.47
C GLY A 159 6.32 6.27 23.18
N PRO A 160 6.63 7.42 23.82
CA PRO A 160 5.75 8.60 23.92
C PRO A 160 5.51 9.31 22.58
N ALA A 161 4.31 9.85 22.36
CA ALA A 161 3.93 10.51 21.11
C ALA A 161 4.89 11.64 20.70
N GLU A 162 5.31 12.47 21.67
CA GLU A 162 6.29 13.55 21.44
C GLU A 162 7.60 13.02 20.87
N ARG A 163 8.09 11.87 21.35
CA ARG A 163 9.33 11.26 20.86
C ARG A 163 9.19 10.82 19.40
N VAL A 164 8.05 10.22 19.06
CA VAL A 164 7.75 9.80 17.67
C VAL A 164 7.72 11.04 16.77
N LEU A 165 6.99 12.09 17.17
CA LEU A 165 6.91 13.33 16.39
C LEU A 165 8.25 14.05 16.26
N ALA A 166 9.05 14.09 17.32
CA ALA A 166 10.39 14.69 17.29
C ALA A 166 11.29 13.97 16.28
N GLN A 167 11.29 12.63 16.29
CA GLN A 167 12.05 11.82 15.35
C GLN A 167 11.59 12.03 13.90
N VAL A 168 10.28 12.07 13.66
CA VAL A 168 9.71 12.33 12.32
C VAL A 168 10.11 13.73 11.84
N ARG A 169 9.99 14.76 12.69
CA ARG A 169 10.37 16.13 12.34
C ARG A 169 11.87 16.26 12.05
N GLU A 170 12.71 15.61 12.84
CA GLU A 170 14.17 15.61 12.63
C GLU A 170 14.52 14.93 11.30
N MET A 171 13.96 13.74 11.04
CA MET A 171 14.12 13.04 9.77
C MET A 171 13.72 13.93 8.59
N CYS A 172 12.53 14.53 8.63
CA CYS A 172 12.05 15.38 7.54
C CYS A 172 12.83 16.70 7.38
N ALA A 173 13.35 17.25 8.48
CA ALA A 173 14.20 18.44 8.41
C ALA A 173 15.58 18.15 7.81
N SER A 174 16.05 16.89 7.92
CA SER A 174 17.35 16.45 7.42
C SER A 174 17.33 15.96 5.97
N ASP A 175 16.15 15.71 5.40
CA ASP A 175 15.97 15.15 4.06
C ASP A 175 15.04 16.03 3.22
N GLU A 176 15.63 16.74 2.25
CA GLU A 176 14.94 17.63 1.31
C GLU A 176 13.98 16.91 0.36
N LEU A 177 14.04 15.57 0.30
CA LEU A 177 13.13 14.73 -0.47
C LEU A 177 11.89 14.30 0.32
N THR A 178 11.71 14.86 1.52
CA THR A 178 10.55 14.59 2.36
C THR A 178 9.85 15.87 2.80
N TRP A 179 8.58 15.74 3.16
CA TRP A 179 7.76 16.82 3.68
C TRP A 179 7.04 16.38 4.95
N PHE A 180 6.74 17.33 5.83
CA PHE A 180 5.94 17.13 7.05
C PHE A 180 4.94 18.27 7.21
N ARG A 181 3.70 17.96 7.60
CA ARG A 181 2.67 18.97 7.87
C ARG A 181 1.62 18.47 8.87
N GLU A 182 0.86 19.42 9.40
CA GLU A 182 -0.41 19.10 10.05
C GLU A 182 -1.42 18.58 9.02
N GLU A 183 -2.34 17.73 9.48
CA GLU A 183 -3.33 17.06 8.64
C GLU A 183 -4.74 17.24 9.21
N ASP A 184 -5.73 17.28 8.31
CA ASP A 184 -7.12 17.20 8.73
C ASP A 184 -7.44 15.78 9.26
N PRO A 185 -7.96 15.64 10.49
CA PRO A 185 -8.23 14.31 11.06
C PRO A 185 -9.24 13.48 10.25
N GLY A 186 -10.20 14.13 9.58
CA GLY A 186 -11.19 13.44 8.74
C GLY A 186 -10.59 12.93 7.44
N ARG A 187 -9.70 13.72 6.81
CA ARG A 187 -8.90 13.28 5.65
C ARG A 187 -7.96 12.14 6.02
N LEU A 188 -7.25 12.25 7.14
CA LEU A 188 -6.39 11.18 7.66
C LEU A 188 -7.18 9.87 7.78
N ARG A 189 -8.33 9.92 8.44
CA ARG A 189 -9.21 8.77 8.59
C ARG A 189 -9.62 8.20 7.23
N GLY A 190 -10.12 9.05 6.33
CA GLY A 190 -10.59 8.62 5.01
C GLY A 190 -9.52 7.92 4.18
N GLU A 191 -8.31 8.47 4.15
CA GLU A 191 -7.17 7.90 3.43
C GLU A 191 -6.73 6.56 4.02
N VAL A 192 -6.56 6.51 5.35
CA VAL A 192 -6.11 5.28 6.02
C VAL A 192 -7.18 4.18 5.96
N ASP A 193 -8.45 4.50 6.17
CA ASP A 193 -9.56 3.52 6.07
C ASP A 193 -9.66 2.94 4.65
N ARG A 194 -9.55 3.77 3.60
CA ARG A 194 -9.57 3.33 2.20
C ARG A 194 -8.47 2.29 1.92
N HIS A 195 -7.24 2.61 2.27
CA HIS A 195 -6.09 1.75 1.96
C HIS A 195 -6.01 0.51 2.86
N LEU A 196 -6.43 0.61 4.13
CA LEU A 196 -6.59 -0.55 5.00
C LEU A 196 -7.66 -1.52 4.47
N GLY A 197 -8.77 -1.00 3.93
CA GLY A 197 -9.80 -1.84 3.32
C GLY A 197 -9.25 -2.70 2.18
N ILE A 198 -8.43 -2.11 1.29
CA ILE A 198 -7.76 -2.86 0.21
C ILE A 198 -6.76 -3.87 0.80
N THR A 199 -6.00 -3.45 1.81
CA THR A 199 -4.98 -4.29 2.48
C THR A 199 -5.61 -5.54 3.12
N ASP A 200 -6.78 -5.38 3.73
CA ASP A 200 -7.49 -6.46 4.41
C ASP A 200 -7.99 -7.55 3.42
N GLU A 201 -8.14 -7.22 2.14
CA GLU A 201 -8.55 -8.15 1.06
C GLU A 201 -7.37 -8.83 0.33
N LEU A 202 -6.11 -8.44 0.62
CA LEU A 202 -4.96 -9.04 -0.04
C LEU A 202 -4.81 -10.52 0.31
N ARG A 203 -4.51 -11.38 -0.66
CA ARG A 203 -4.21 -12.80 -0.35
C ARG A 203 -3.06 -12.96 0.65
N ALA A 204 -2.05 -12.10 0.55
CA ALA A 204 -0.91 -12.06 1.45
C ALA A 204 -0.66 -10.62 1.92
N LEU A 205 -0.48 -10.44 3.22
CA LEU A 205 -0.12 -9.15 3.80
C LEU A 205 1.29 -8.74 3.38
N PRO A 206 1.58 -7.42 3.33
CA PRO A 206 2.94 -6.93 3.26
C PRO A 206 3.83 -7.63 4.29
N GLY A 207 5.01 -8.09 3.87
CA GLY A 207 5.95 -8.79 4.74
C GLY A 207 6.69 -7.82 5.66
N ARG A 208 6.85 -8.20 6.94
CA ARG A 208 7.49 -7.43 8.03
C ARG A 208 6.66 -6.21 8.47
N GLY A 209 6.79 -5.83 9.73
CA GLY A 209 6.09 -4.68 10.31
C GLY A 209 5.16 -5.07 11.47
N SER A 210 4.45 -4.08 11.97
CA SER A 210 3.49 -4.20 13.07
C SER A 210 2.05 -4.28 12.58
N LEU A 211 1.81 -4.29 11.26
CA LEU A 211 0.49 -4.28 10.64
C LEU A 211 -0.50 -5.23 11.33
N ALA A 212 -0.17 -6.51 11.40
CA ALA A 212 -1.05 -7.50 12.00
C ALA A 212 -1.25 -7.26 13.50
N THR A 213 -0.16 -7.03 14.23
CA THR A 213 -0.16 -6.86 15.69
C THR A 213 -0.97 -5.65 16.14
N ASP A 214 -0.93 -4.56 15.39
CA ASP A 214 -1.52 -3.28 15.81
C ASP A 214 -2.84 -2.95 15.11
N ARG A 215 -3.23 -3.70 14.06
CA ARG A 215 -4.43 -3.45 13.23
C ARG A 215 -5.69 -3.15 14.04
N ALA A 216 -5.95 -3.95 15.08
CA ALA A 216 -7.15 -3.82 15.90
C ALA A 216 -7.16 -2.49 16.67
N LEU A 217 -6.01 -2.12 17.26
CA LEU A 217 -5.88 -0.87 18.01
C LEU A 217 -5.92 0.34 17.08
N VAL A 218 -5.25 0.26 15.93
CA VAL A 218 -5.29 1.31 14.89
C VAL A 218 -6.72 1.57 14.45
N GLY A 219 -7.49 0.52 14.14
CA GLY A 219 -8.91 0.64 13.78
C GLY A 219 -9.74 1.29 14.89
N ALA A 220 -9.53 0.89 16.15
CA ALA A 220 -10.21 1.48 17.29
C ALA A 220 -9.88 2.99 17.47
N ARG A 221 -8.66 3.42 17.13
CA ARG A 221 -8.27 4.84 17.18
C ARG A 221 -8.80 5.64 15.99
N LEU A 222 -8.76 5.09 14.78
CA LEU A 222 -9.33 5.73 13.58
C LEU A 222 -10.84 5.99 13.72
N ALA A 223 -11.56 5.07 14.37
CA ALA A 223 -12.99 5.20 14.62
C ALA A 223 -13.37 6.43 15.48
N LEU A 224 -12.42 6.98 16.26
CA LEU A 224 -12.60 8.18 17.08
C LEU A 224 -12.41 9.49 16.30
N LEU A 225 -11.79 9.41 15.12
CA LEU A 225 -11.60 10.58 14.26
C LEU A 225 -12.91 10.95 13.57
N PRO A 226 -13.14 12.23 13.22
CA PRO A 226 -14.29 12.63 12.42
C PRO A 226 -14.40 11.79 11.15
N ALA A 227 -15.62 11.40 10.77
CA ALA A 227 -15.83 10.84 9.44
C ALA A 227 -15.40 11.88 8.37
N PRO A 228 -14.84 11.44 7.24
CA PRO A 228 -14.46 12.36 6.17
C PRO A 228 -15.66 13.23 5.76
N ALA A 229 -15.45 14.54 5.67
CA ALA A 229 -16.50 15.48 5.32
C ALA A 229 -16.76 15.45 3.80
N GLY A 230 -17.95 14.97 3.41
CA GLY A 230 -18.42 14.98 2.02
C GLY A 230 -18.64 13.57 1.45
N PRO A 231 -19.30 13.44 0.29
CA PRO A 231 -19.29 12.17 -0.43
C PRO A 231 -17.83 11.80 -0.68
N THR A 232 -17.43 10.60 -0.22
CA THR A 232 -16.25 9.94 -0.77
C THR A 232 -16.46 9.92 -2.27
N VAL A 233 -15.74 10.75 -3.01
CA VAL A 233 -15.70 10.66 -4.46
C VAL A 233 -14.99 9.34 -4.74
N THR A 234 -15.78 8.28 -4.78
CA THR A 234 -15.46 6.98 -5.35
C THR A 234 -15.62 7.03 -6.86
N ASP A 235 -15.36 8.17 -7.48
CA ASP A 235 -15.14 8.18 -8.92
C ASP A 235 -13.73 7.63 -9.06
N GLU A 236 -13.65 6.38 -9.52
CA GLU A 236 -12.42 5.90 -10.12
C GLU A 236 -11.92 7.02 -11.04
N PRO A 237 -10.67 7.49 -10.85
CA PRO A 237 -10.17 8.63 -11.60
C PRO A 237 -10.42 8.38 -13.08
N GLU A 238 -11.18 9.28 -13.72
CA GLU A 238 -11.52 9.11 -15.12
C GLU A 238 -10.23 8.94 -15.92
N PRO A 239 -10.15 7.92 -16.79
CA PRO A 239 -8.97 7.74 -17.62
C PRO A 239 -8.63 9.03 -18.38
N LEU A 240 -7.34 9.33 -18.49
CA LEU A 240 -6.86 10.50 -19.20
C LEU A 240 -7.47 10.53 -20.62
N SER A 241 -8.26 11.56 -20.92
CA SER A 241 -8.90 11.69 -22.24
C SER A 241 -7.86 11.68 -23.37
N ALA A 242 -8.25 11.23 -24.56
CA ALA A 242 -7.38 11.20 -25.73
C ALA A 242 -6.81 12.59 -26.08
N ASP A 243 -7.60 13.65 -25.90
CA ASP A 243 -7.17 15.02 -26.12
C ASP A 243 -6.14 15.47 -25.08
N ALA A 244 -6.37 15.16 -23.80
CA ALA A 244 -5.40 15.45 -22.75
C ALA A 244 -4.10 14.68 -22.95
N ARG A 245 -4.19 13.41 -23.37
CA ARG A 245 -3.03 12.58 -23.76
C ARG A 245 -2.22 13.24 -24.87
N THR A 246 -2.89 13.69 -25.93
CA THR A 246 -2.26 14.34 -27.08
C THR A 246 -1.58 15.65 -26.68
N LEU A 247 -2.23 16.47 -25.85
CA LEU A 247 -1.66 17.71 -25.35
C LEU A 247 -0.44 17.47 -24.47
N LEU A 248 -0.48 16.44 -23.63
CA LEU A 248 0.63 16.09 -22.72
C LEU A 248 1.86 15.64 -23.51
N VAL A 249 1.68 14.77 -24.50
CA VAL A 249 2.75 14.32 -25.40
C VAL A 249 3.34 15.49 -26.18
N ARG A 250 2.50 16.37 -26.75
CA ARG A 250 2.98 17.58 -27.45
C ARG A 250 3.77 18.50 -26.53
N GLY A 251 3.30 18.72 -25.30
CA GLY A 251 3.99 19.50 -24.29
C GLY A 251 5.36 18.91 -23.94
N PHE A 252 5.43 17.59 -23.77
CA PHE A 252 6.67 16.88 -23.55
C PHE A 252 7.64 17.05 -24.73
N LEU A 253 7.22 16.77 -25.96
CA LEU A 253 8.10 16.82 -27.14
C LEU A 253 8.61 18.23 -27.43
N ALA A 254 7.88 19.27 -27.04
CA ALA A 254 8.31 20.66 -27.13
C ALA A 254 9.21 21.12 -25.96
N SER A 255 9.44 20.27 -24.96
CA SER A 255 10.16 20.64 -23.74
C SER A 255 11.69 20.54 -23.89
N PRO A 256 12.46 21.28 -23.06
CA PRO A 256 13.90 21.10 -22.96
C PRO A 256 14.30 19.67 -22.55
N ALA A 257 13.45 18.97 -21.79
CA ALA A 257 13.69 17.58 -21.39
C ALA A 257 13.71 16.65 -22.61
N ALA A 258 12.74 16.77 -23.53
CA ALA A 258 12.77 16.02 -24.79
C ALA A 258 13.99 16.38 -25.66
N ALA A 259 14.38 17.66 -25.68
CA ALA A 259 15.56 18.10 -26.40
C ALA A 259 16.87 17.52 -25.85
N ARG A 260 17.04 17.49 -24.52
CA ARG A 260 18.20 16.91 -23.82
C ARG A 260 18.47 15.46 -24.24
N PHE A 261 17.41 14.70 -24.51
CA PHE A 261 17.49 13.30 -24.92
C PHE A 261 17.31 13.08 -26.43
N GLY A 262 17.32 14.15 -27.24
CA GLY A 262 17.22 14.04 -28.70
C GLY A 262 15.88 13.46 -29.18
N LEU A 263 14.80 13.65 -28.44
CA LEU A 263 13.46 13.12 -28.73
C LEU A 263 12.59 14.08 -29.55
N HIS A 264 13.00 15.36 -29.63
CA HIS A 264 12.34 16.40 -30.42
C HIS A 264 12.62 16.32 -31.95
N GLU A 265 13.71 15.68 -32.34
CA GLU A 265 14.18 15.57 -33.73
C GLU A 265 14.50 14.10 -34.07
N VAL A 266 13.48 13.26 -33.96
CA VAL A 266 13.57 11.83 -34.26
C VAL A 266 13.30 11.60 -35.76
N SER A 267 14.02 10.65 -36.36
CA SER A 267 13.88 10.35 -37.78
C SER A 267 12.50 9.76 -38.10
N GLU A 268 11.98 9.95 -39.33
CA GLU A 268 10.67 9.41 -39.73
C GLU A 268 10.49 7.90 -39.42
N PRO A 269 11.48 7.01 -39.67
CA PRO A 269 11.39 5.60 -39.27
C PRO A 269 11.20 5.38 -37.76
N ASP A 270 11.85 6.21 -36.94
CA ASP A 270 11.89 6.07 -35.49
C ASP A 270 10.67 6.71 -34.79
N LEU A 271 9.86 7.51 -35.51
CA LEU A 271 8.68 8.18 -34.95
C LEU A 271 7.65 7.18 -34.42
N ALA A 272 7.49 6.03 -35.08
CA ALA A 272 6.59 4.98 -34.64
C ALA A 272 7.00 4.44 -33.26
N SER A 273 8.28 4.09 -33.09
CA SER A 273 8.84 3.62 -31.81
C SER A 273 8.76 4.68 -30.72
N LEU A 274 9.00 5.96 -31.05
CA LEU A 274 8.86 7.06 -30.09
C LEU A 274 7.42 7.14 -29.55
N HIS A 275 6.44 7.16 -30.45
CA HIS A 275 5.03 7.25 -30.05
C HIS A 275 4.57 6.01 -29.29
N PHE A 276 5.05 4.82 -29.68
CA PHE A 276 4.79 3.58 -28.97
C PHE A 276 5.39 3.60 -27.56
N CYS A 277 6.66 3.95 -27.39
CA CYS A 277 7.31 4.09 -26.08
C CYS A 277 6.57 5.10 -25.18
N LEU A 278 6.15 6.24 -25.73
CA LEU A 278 5.34 7.22 -25.00
C LEU A 278 3.97 6.67 -24.62
N SER A 279 3.35 5.84 -25.47
CA SER A 279 2.11 5.18 -25.09
C SER A 279 2.29 4.26 -23.89
N LEU A 280 3.38 3.48 -23.85
CA LEU A 280 3.68 2.57 -22.74
C LEU A 280 3.87 3.30 -21.41
N VAL A 281 4.55 4.45 -21.41
CA VAL A 281 4.71 5.31 -20.21
C VAL A 281 3.35 5.74 -19.66
N LEU A 282 2.45 6.18 -20.54
CA LEU A 282 1.13 6.66 -20.15
C LEU A 282 0.20 5.52 -19.72
N ASP A 283 0.28 4.38 -20.42
CA ASP A 283 -0.50 3.19 -20.11
C ASP A 283 -0.07 2.59 -18.77
N HIS A 284 1.24 2.61 -18.45
CA HIS A 284 1.72 2.21 -17.13
C HIS A 284 1.14 3.09 -16.01
N ALA A 285 1.22 4.42 -16.16
CA ALA A 285 0.65 5.34 -15.18
C ALA A 285 -0.85 5.12 -14.96
N ALA A 286 -1.59 4.80 -16.03
CA ALA A 286 -3.02 4.47 -15.95
C ALA A 286 -3.32 3.17 -15.18
N THR A 287 -2.33 2.28 -15.01
CA THR A 287 -2.49 1.05 -14.22
C THR A 287 -2.16 1.21 -12.74
N LEU A 288 -1.65 2.38 -12.31
CA LEU A 288 -1.37 2.64 -10.90
C LEU A 288 -2.68 2.92 -10.12
N PRO A 289 -2.74 2.63 -8.81
CA PRO A 289 -3.95 2.86 -8.00
C PRO A 289 -4.40 4.32 -7.92
N ASP A 290 -3.45 5.26 -7.97
CA ASP A 290 -3.68 6.69 -8.18
C ASP A 290 -3.01 7.11 -9.50
N PRO A 291 -3.74 7.08 -10.63
CA PRO A 291 -3.23 7.41 -11.94
C PRO A 291 -2.81 8.88 -12.06
N ASP A 292 -1.51 9.12 -12.11
CA ASP A 292 -0.93 10.40 -12.48
C ASP A 292 0.25 10.19 -13.46
N PRO A 293 0.11 10.56 -14.75
CA PRO A 293 1.17 10.38 -15.74
C PRO A 293 2.41 11.23 -15.46
N LEU A 294 2.32 12.22 -14.57
CA LEU A 294 3.44 13.06 -14.13
C LEU A 294 4.06 12.58 -12.80
N ARG A 295 3.51 11.54 -12.15
CA ARG A 295 4.09 10.98 -10.92
C ARG A 295 5.16 9.96 -11.25
N TRP A 296 6.35 10.45 -11.58
CA TRP A 296 7.54 9.64 -11.80
C TRP A 296 8.54 9.77 -10.64
N SER A 297 9.09 8.63 -10.25
CA SER A 297 10.03 8.46 -9.14
C SER A 297 10.99 7.30 -9.48
N PRO A 298 12.05 7.07 -8.69
CA PRO A 298 12.86 5.87 -8.81
C PRO A 298 12.03 4.58 -8.75
N ALA A 299 11.07 4.48 -7.83
CA ALA A 299 10.26 3.27 -7.65
C ALA A 299 9.27 3.05 -8.81
N VAL A 300 8.63 4.11 -9.32
CA VAL A 300 7.75 4.02 -10.50
C VAL A 300 8.56 3.61 -11.74
N ALA A 301 9.76 4.17 -11.91
CA ALA A 301 10.65 3.78 -12.99
C ALA A 301 11.07 2.30 -12.90
N GLU A 302 11.35 1.80 -11.70
CA GLU A 302 11.67 0.39 -11.46
C GLU A 302 10.48 -0.51 -11.83
N LEU A 303 9.28 -0.20 -11.32
CA LEU A 303 8.05 -0.93 -11.63
C LEU A 303 7.76 -0.96 -13.13
N PHE A 304 8.06 0.12 -13.84
CA PHE A 304 7.89 0.20 -15.27
C PHE A 304 8.93 -0.63 -16.03
N LEU A 305 10.21 -0.29 -15.87
CA LEU A 305 11.31 -0.81 -16.67
C LEU A 305 11.64 -2.26 -16.34
N LEU A 306 11.53 -2.69 -15.08
CA LEU A 306 11.98 -4.02 -14.66
C LEU A 306 10.85 -5.04 -14.53
N ASP A 307 9.58 -4.63 -14.64
CA ASP A 307 8.46 -5.55 -14.51
C ASP A 307 7.31 -5.29 -15.49
N TRP A 308 6.64 -4.14 -15.41
CA TRP A 308 5.39 -3.89 -16.16
C TRP A 308 5.58 -4.02 -17.67
N VAL A 309 6.62 -3.39 -18.23
CA VAL A 309 6.82 -3.36 -19.69
C VAL A 309 7.04 -4.76 -20.25
N HIS A 310 7.80 -5.61 -19.55
CA HIS A 310 8.07 -6.97 -19.99
C HIS A 310 6.83 -7.87 -19.93
N ARG A 311 5.91 -7.60 -19.01
CA ARG A 311 4.66 -8.36 -18.88
C ARG A 311 3.55 -7.88 -19.82
N ARG A 312 3.61 -6.64 -20.28
CA ARG A 312 2.48 -5.95 -20.94
C ARG A 312 2.75 -5.57 -22.39
N ALA A 313 4.02 -5.44 -22.80
CA ALA A 313 4.40 -5.03 -24.14
C ALA A 313 5.36 -6.04 -24.78
N VAL A 314 5.27 -6.18 -26.10
CA VAL A 314 6.32 -6.79 -26.91
C VAL A 314 7.07 -5.65 -27.56
N LEU A 315 8.37 -5.53 -27.25
CA LEU A 315 9.24 -4.52 -27.82
C LEU A 315 10.02 -5.15 -28.97
N ASP A 316 10.13 -4.47 -30.10
CA ASP A 316 11.18 -4.78 -31.07
C ASP A 316 12.55 -4.22 -30.60
N MET A 317 13.56 -4.35 -31.45
CA MET A 317 14.92 -3.88 -31.10
C MET A 317 15.00 -2.35 -31.02
N ASP A 318 14.25 -1.64 -31.87
CA ASP A 318 14.27 -0.19 -31.97
C ASP A 318 13.50 0.42 -30.79
N ASP A 319 12.35 -0.17 -30.44
CA ASP A 319 11.58 0.16 -29.24
C ASP A 319 12.42 -0.05 -27.97
N ALA A 320 13.09 -1.21 -27.85
CA ALA A 320 13.93 -1.51 -26.70
C ALA A 320 15.13 -0.57 -26.58
N ALA A 321 15.73 -0.16 -27.70
CA ALA A 321 16.80 0.83 -27.70
C ALA A 321 16.29 2.25 -27.36
N MET A 322 15.05 2.57 -27.76
CA MET A 322 14.47 3.89 -27.56
C MET A 322 13.89 4.10 -26.16
N LEU A 323 13.28 3.09 -25.57
CA LEU A 323 12.47 3.21 -24.37
C LEU A 323 13.20 3.83 -23.16
N PRO A 324 14.45 3.44 -22.80
CA PRO A 324 15.14 4.06 -21.67
C PRO A 324 15.32 5.57 -21.82
N ARG A 325 15.59 6.02 -23.05
CA ARG A 325 15.76 7.44 -23.37
C ARG A 325 14.45 8.21 -23.26
N VAL A 326 13.35 7.61 -23.70
CA VAL A 326 12.00 8.16 -23.54
C VAL A 326 11.63 8.28 -22.07
N VAL A 327 11.90 7.25 -21.26
CA VAL A 327 11.62 7.25 -19.82
C VAL A 327 12.41 8.34 -19.09
N ARG A 328 13.71 8.47 -19.36
CA ARG A 328 14.54 9.54 -18.77
C ARG A 328 14.03 10.94 -19.13
N GLY A 329 13.72 11.15 -20.41
CA GLY A 329 13.14 12.42 -20.87
C GLY A 329 11.80 12.73 -20.22
N TRP A 330 10.91 11.73 -20.17
CA TRP A 330 9.60 11.89 -19.56
C TRP A 330 9.69 12.16 -18.06
N ALA A 331 10.51 11.43 -17.32
CA ALA A 331 10.71 11.64 -15.89
C ALA A 331 11.27 13.04 -15.58
N ALA A 332 12.19 13.54 -16.40
CA ALA A 332 12.70 14.91 -16.27
C ALA A 332 11.61 15.96 -16.53
N TYR A 333 10.81 15.78 -17.58
CA TYR A 333 9.67 16.65 -17.88
C TYR A 333 8.63 16.62 -16.75
N ALA A 334 8.31 15.42 -16.24
CA ALA A 334 7.37 15.21 -15.16
C ALA A 334 7.82 15.91 -13.86
N SER A 335 9.12 15.79 -13.54
CA SER A 335 9.74 16.47 -12.39
C SER A 335 9.60 17.99 -12.48
N GLU A 336 9.88 18.59 -13.64
CA GLU A 336 9.72 20.03 -13.87
C GLU A 336 8.25 20.46 -13.74
N ARG A 337 7.33 19.71 -14.35
CA ARG A 337 5.89 19.99 -14.33
C ARG A 337 5.29 19.93 -12.92
N ARG A 338 5.83 19.07 -12.05
CA ARG A 338 5.42 18.96 -10.64
C ARG A 338 6.21 19.88 -9.71
N GLY A 339 7.19 20.62 -10.22
CA GLY A 339 8.02 21.52 -9.43
C GLY A 339 8.88 20.79 -8.40
N LEU A 340 9.33 19.57 -8.71
CA LEU A 340 10.22 18.81 -7.83
C LEU A 340 11.59 19.49 -7.72
N ALA A 341 12.23 19.35 -6.56
CA ALA A 341 13.58 19.86 -6.35
C ALA A 341 14.59 19.15 -7.27
N GLU A 342 15.66 19.85 -7.67
CA GLU A 342 16.72 19.31 -8.53
C GLU A 342 17.34 18.00 -8.01
N PRO A 343 17.56 17.82 -6.69
CA PRO A 343 18.04 16.55 -6.15
C PRO A 343 17.09 15.37 -6.41
N ALA A 344 15.78 15.60 -6.37
CA ALA A 344 14.77 14.59 -6.66
C ALA A 344 14.79 14.15 -8.13
N ALA A 345 14.85 15.14 -9.03
CA ALA A 345 14.96 14.89 -10.47
C ALA A 345 16.26 14.15 -10.82
N THR A 346 17.37 14.54 -10.17
CA THR A 346 18.69 13.90 -10.36
C THR A 346 18.68 12.47 -9.84
N GLN A 347 18.12 12.21 -8.66
CA GLN A 347 18.00 10.86 -8.11
C GLN A 347 17.18 9.95 -9.04
N THR A 348 16.09 10.47 -9.60
CA THR A 348 15.25 9.72 -10.56
C THR A 348 16.01 9.40 -11.84
N ASP A 349 16.70 10.38 -12.44
CA ASP A 349 17.50 10.19 -13.65
C ASP A 349 18.63 9.16 -13.45
N THR A 350 19.35 9.25 -12.32
CA THR A 350 20.40 8.29 -11.93
C THR A 350 19.83 6.89 -11.75
N ALA A 351 18.73 6.74 -11.02
CA ALA A 351 18.11 5.44 -10.79
C ALA A 351 17.67 4.78 -12.11
N ILE A 352 17.08 5.55 -13.02
CA ILE A 352 16.71 5.04 -14.35
C ILE A 352 17.95 4.58 -15.12
N GLU A 353 19.03 5.37 -15.10
CA GLU A 353 20.28 5.03 -15.79
C GLU A 353 20.91 3.73 -15.24
N GLU A 354 20.88 3.53 -13.93
CA GLU A 354 21.37 2.31 -13.27
C GLU A 354 20.53 1.06 -13.60
N MET A 355 19.24 1.23 -13.92
CA MET A 355 18.34 0.13 -14.30
C MET A 355 18.51 -0.33 -15.76
N ILE A 356 19.12 0.48 -16.64
CA ILE A 356 19.23 0.18 -18.08
C ILE A 356 19.87 -1.19 -18.38
N PRO A 357 20.99 -1.59 -17.74
CA PRO A 357 21.59 -2.89 -17.99
C PRO A 357 20.67 -4.06 -17.64
N GLU A 358 19.92 -3.94 -16.55
CA GLU A 358 18.98 -4.99 -16.13
C GLU A 358 17.75 -5.05 -17.04
N PHE A 359 17.22 -3.89 -17.45
CA PHE A 359 16.18 -3.82 -18.48
C PHE A 359 16.62 -4.53 -19.78
N ALA A 360 17.85 -4.25 -20.26
CA ALA A 360 18.38 -4.88 -21.46
C ALA A 360 18.54 -6.41 -21.29
N ARG A 361 18.96 -6.86 -20.10
CA ARG A 361 19.04 -8.29 -19.77
C ARG A 361 17.66 -8.94 -19.81
N LEU A 362 16.67 -8.35 -19.13
CA LEU A 362 15.29 -8.86 -19.06
C LEU A 362 14.61 -8.89 -20.42
N TYR A 363 14.84 -7.87 -21.25
CA TYR A 363 14.40 -7.84 -22.64
C TYR A 363 14.96 -9.04 -23.43
N ALA A 364 16.28 -9.26 -23.34
CA ALA A 364 16.98 -10.31 -24.08
C ALA A 364 16.64 -11.73 -23.60
N THR A 365 16.48 -11.94 -22.29
CA THR A 365 16.15 -13.26 -21.73
C THR A 365 14.67 -13.61 -21.81
N GLY A 366 13.80 -12.60 -21.83
CA GLY A 366 12.36 -12.78 -21.76
C GLY A 366 11.85 -13.34 -20.42
N GLU A 367 12.69 -13.37 -19.38
CA GLU A 367 12.41 -13.99 -18.07
C GLU A 367 11.14 -13.46 -17.40
N ARG A 368 10.81 -12.18 -17.63
CA ARG A 368 9.65 -11.49 -17.04
C ARG A 368 8.43 -11.44 -17.95
N ARG A 369 8.46 -12.08 -19.13
CA ARG A 369 7.32 -12.05 -20.06
C ARG A 369 6.13 -12.79 -19.47
N SER A 370 4.95 -12.22 -19.64
CA SER A 370 3.71 -12.96 -19.38
C SER A 370 3.55 -14.08 -20.43
N PRO A 371 2.77 -15.15 -20.18
CA PRO A 371 2.53 -16.19 -21.18
C PRO A 371 1.99 -15.63 -22.51
N ALA A 372 1.08 -14.64 -22.44
CA ALA A 372 0.55 -13.97 -23.62
C ALA A 372 1.64 -13.19 -24.38
N THR A 373 2.45 -12.40 -23.68
CA THR A 373 3.56 -11.65 -24.27
C THR A 373 4.61 -12.58 -24.88
N ALA A 374 4.90 -13.72 -24.24
CA ALA A 374 5.81 -14.73 -24.76
C ALA A 374 5.28 -15.36 -26.05
N ALA A 375 3.98 -15.67 -26.11
CA ALA A 375 3.34 -16.20 -27.32
C ALA A 375 3.41 -15.20 -28.49
N VAL A 376 3.10 -13.92 -28.25
CA VAL A 376 3.20 -12.87 -29.29
C VAL A 376 4.65 -12.67 -29.74
N ALA A 377 5.61 -12.64 -28.82
CA ALA A 377 7.02 -12.52 -29.16
C ALA A 377 7.52 -13.71 -30.02
N GLN A 378 7.04 -14.92 -29.74
CA GLN A 378 7.35 -16.10 -30.55
C GLN A 378 6.73 -16.01 -31.94
N LEU A 379 5.47 -15.55 -32.03
CA LEU A 379 4.78 -15.35 -33.30
C LEU A 379 5.54 -14.37 -34.20
N ILE A 380 6.01 -13.25 -33.64
CA ILE A 380 6.84 -12.28 -34.36
C ILE A 380 8.20 -12.88 -34.76
N ALA A 381 8.85 -13.65 -33.86
CA ALA A 381 10.11 -14.33 -34.16
C ALA A 381 9.98 -15.35 -35.30
N ASP A 382 8.79 -15.96 -35.44
CA ASP A 382 8.46 -16.87 -36.54
C ASP A 382 8.10 -16.12 -37.85
N GLY A 383 8.18 -14.78 -37.85
CA GLY A 383 7.95 -13.93 -39.02
C GLY A 383 6.48 -13.71 -39.36
N VAL A 384 5.59 -13.96 -38.41
CA VAL A 384 4.14 -13.77 -38.58
C VAL A 384 3.77 -12.36 -38.13
N ASP A 385 3.03 -11.63 -38.97
CA ASP A 385 2.46 -10.34 -38.59
C ASP A 385 1.22 -10.56 -37.70
N PRO A 386 1.21 -10.12 -36.43
CA PRO A 386 0.05 -10.24 -35.55
C PRO A 386 -1.20 -9.52 -36.07
N ASN A 387 -1.03 -8.54 -36.97
CA ASN A 387 -2.11 -7.77 -37.56
C ASN A 387 -2.66 -8.38 -38.85
N ASP A 388 -2.10 -9.50 -39.33
CA ASP A 388 -2.62 -10.29 -40.43
C ASP A 388 -3.40 -11.51 -39.90
N PRO A 389 -4.75 -11.48 -39.92
CA PRO A 389 -5.57 -12.56 -39.37
C PRO A 389 -5.30 -13.92 -40.03
N ALA A 390 -4.94 -13.95 -41.31
CA ALA A 390 -4.70 -15.19 -42.04
C ALA A 390 -3.36 -15.83 -41.65
N ALA A 391 -2.33 -15.00 -41.43
CA ALA A 391 -1.03 -15.46 -40.97
C ALA A 391 -1.09 -15.95 -39.50
N LEU A 392 -1.86 -15.23 -38.66
CA LEU A 392 -2.14 -15.61 -37.28
C LEU A 392 -2.88 -16.95 -37.17
N ASP A 393 -3.97 -17.14 -37.93
CA ASP A 393 -4.74 -18.39 -37.92
C ASP A 393 -3.91 -19.59 -38.41
N ALA A 394 -3.08 -19.39 -39.44
CA ALA A 394 -2.18 -20.43 -39.96
C ALA A 394 -1.12 -20.85 -38.93
N TRP A 395 -0.58 -19.89 -38.17
CA TRP A 395 0.38 -20.15 -37.11
C TRP A 395 -0.26 -20.86 -35.91
N ILE A 396 -1.46 -20.45 -35.49
CA ILE A 396 -2.22 -21.09 -34.42
C ILE A 396 -2.56 -22.55 -34.78
N GLU A 397 -2.96 -22.81 -36.02
CA GLU A 397 -3.19 -24.17 -36.54
C GLU A 397 -1.91 -25.03 -36.48
N ALA A 398 -0.77 -24.47 -36.93
CA ALA A 398 0.51 -25.17 -36.97
C ALA A 398 1.08 -25.45 -35.56
N ASN A 399 0.83 -24.57 -34.58
CA ASN A 399 1.38 -24.65 -33.23
C ASN A 399 0.38 -25.17 -32.17
N ARG A 400 -0.82 -25.61 -32.59
CA ARG A 400 -1.90 -26.09 -31.71
C ARG A 400 -1.45 -27.15 -30.70
N HIS A 401 -0.60 -28.09 -31.11
CA HIS A 401 -0.11 -29.15 -30.25
C HIS A 401 0.84 -28.67 -29.14
N ARG A 402 1.56 -27.56 -29.34
CA ARG A 402 2.43 -26.95 -28.32
C ARG A 402 1.66 -26.08 -27.33
N LEU A 403 0.57 -25.46 -27.77
CA LEU A 403 -0.31 -24.64 -26.93
C LEU A 403 -1.23 -25.48 -26.01
N SER A 404 -1.36 -26.78 -26.27
CA SER A 404 -2.24 -27.70 -25.53
C SER A 404 -1.55 -28.45 -24.38
N ASP A 405 -0.23 -28.35 -24.25
CA ASP A 405 0.62 -29.22 -23.39
C ASP A 405 1.21 -28.50 -22.15
N GLU A 406 0.76 -27.29 -21.79
CA GLU A 406 1.13 -26.68 -20.50
C GLU A 406 0.13 -27.06 -19.37
N PRO A 407 0.60 -27.61 -18.23
CA PRO A 407 -0.24 -27.81 -17.06
C PRO A 407 -0.52 -26.44 -16.39
N GLY A 408 -1.79 -26.19 -16.08
CA GLY A 408 -2.28 -24.90 -15.57
C GLY A 408 -1.96 -24.56 -14.12
#